data_AF-A0A7Y0Q600-F1
#
_entry.id   AF-A0A7Y0Q600-F1
#
_cell.length_a   1.000
_cell.length_b   1.000
_cell.length_c   1.000
_cell.angle_alpha   90.00
_cell.angle_beta   90.00
_cell.angle_gamma   90.00
#
_symmetry.space_group_name_H-M   'P 1'
#
loop_
_entity.id
_entity.type
_entity.pdbx_description
1 polymer ?
#
loop_
_entity_poly.entity_id
_entity_poly.type
_entity_poly.pdbx_seq_one_letter_code
_entity_poly.pdbx_strand_id
1 'polypeptide(L)'
;MLNRLDLLLGDDVLAECLGSNRVLDFRQWLTGGYLVAIHLPDDLGREAKDILADFLLSKIELAMLGRPESQQRPCFVIADEPHQYPSAAERWKRMVVESRKWRVGLLWLFHDWRQLPRDLADIIKSAGVNYHLYPSSKHTYKSLLEEVEPITLEEAMAPPRYHAINVIRSGGAVVPPFVPDARAPHDADQTRDRHGLNLC
;
A
#
# COMPACT_ATOMS: atom_id res chain seq x y z
N MET A 1 31.89 6.64 -3.86
CA MET A 1 30.70 6.09 -4.54
C MET A 1 30.46 4.72 -3.94
N LEU A 2 29.51 4.59 -3.01
CA LEU A 2 29.05 3.27 -2.56
C LEU A 2 28.23 2.68 -3.72
N ASN A 3 28.56 1.49 -4.20
CA ASN A 3 27.69 0.81 -5.16
C ASN A 3 26.55 0.12 -4.37
N ARG A 4 25.38 -0.13 -4.98
CA ARG A 4 24.24 -0.77 -4.29
C ARG A 4 24.56 -2.16 -3.74
N LEU A 5 25.55 -2.85 -4.31
CA LEU A 5 26.02 -4.15 -3.84
C LEU A 5 26.81 -4.02 -2.52
N ASP A 6 27.63 -2.98 -2.36
CA ASP A 6 28.37 -2.68 -1.13
C ASP A 6 27.40 -2.37 0.02
N LEU A 7 26.28 -1.71 -0.27
CA LEU A 7 25.25 -1.46 0.73
C LEU A 7 24.49 -2.74 1.10
N LEU A 8 24.14 -3.57 0.11
CA LEU A 8 23.49 -4.86 0.32
C LEU A 8 24.34 -5.84 1.13
N LEU A 9 25.66 -5.81 0.94
CA LEU A 9 26.62 -6.69 1.63
C LEU A 9 27.20 -6.07 2.91
N GLY A 10 27.13 -4.75 3.06
CA GLY A 10 27.65 -4.01 4.21
C GLY A 10 26.64 -3.82 5.34
N ASP A 11 25.36 -4.12 5.10
CA ASP A 11 24.32 -4.17 6.12
C ASP A 11 24.07 -5.64 6.50
N ASP A 12 24.26 -5.98 7.78
CA ASP A 12 24.19 -7.36 8.26
C ASP A 12 22.81 -7.99 8.04
N VAL A 13 21.73 -7.21 8.15
CA VAL A 13 20.36 -7.69 7.94
C VAL A 13 20.12 -7.98 6.46
N LEU A 14 20.59 -7.11 5.56
CA LEU A 14 20.51 -7.33 4.13
C LEU A 14 21.34 -8.54 3.69
N ALA A 15 22.56 -8.67 4.22
CA ALA A 15 23.44 -9.79 3.95
C ALA A 15 22.83 -11.12 4.42
N GLU A 16 22.22 -11.16 5.61
CA GLU A 16 21.50 -12.34 6.10
C GLU A 16 20.29 -12.68 5.22
N CYS A 17 19.50 -11.67 4.83
CA CYS A 17 18.35 -11.84 3.95
C CYS A 17 18.76 -12.43 2.59
N LEU A 18 19.86 -11.93 1.99
CA LEU A 18 20.41 -12.41 0.72
C LEU A 18 21.07 -13.79 0.84
N GLY A 19 21.71 -14.08 1.97
CA GLY A 19 22.34 -15.38 2.25
C GLY A 19 21.36 -16.46 2.69
N SER A 20 20.10 -16.13 2.92
CA SER A 20 19.10 -17.07 3.40
C SER A 20 18.75 -18.13 2.36
N ASN A 21 18.77 -19.40 2.77
CA ASN A 21 18.26 -20.51 1.97
C ASN A 21 16.72 -20.67 2.07
N ARG A 22 16.04 -19.78 2.80
CA ARG A 22 14.58 -19.80 2.89
C ARG A 22 13.99 -19.30 1.58
N VAL A 23 13.20 -20.15 0.94
CA VAL A 23 12.54 -19.81 -0.32
C VAL A 23 11.19 -19.19 -0.03
N LEU A 24 10.97 -17.98 -0.53
CA LEU A 24 9.68 -17.30 -0.51
C LEU A 24 8.96 -17.54 -1.85
N ASP A 25 7.76 -18.13 -1.79
CA ASP A 25 6.91 -18.31 -2.97
C ASP A 25 5.86 -17.19 -3.09
N PHE A 26 6.24 -16.16 -3.83
CA PHE A 26 5.37 -15.02 -4.11
C PHE A 26 4.13 -15.41 -4.95
N ARG A 27 4.18 -16.49 -5.75
CA ARG A 27 2.99 -16.97 -6.48
C ARG A 27 2.01 -17.60 -5.51
N GLN A 28 2.49 -18.40 -4.56
CA GLN A 28 1.65 -18.93 -3.50
C GLN A 28 0.99 -17.81 -2.69
N TRP A 29 1.72 -16.75 -2.36
CA TRP A 29 1.15 -15.60 -1.63
C TRP A 29 -0.01 -14.94 -2.37
N LEU A 30 0.13 -14.72 -3.68
CA LEU A 30 -0.91 -14.06 -4.50
C LEU A 30 -2.10 -14.97 -4.83
N THR A 31 -2.00 -16.29 -4.60
CA THR A 31 -3.03 -17.27 -5.03
C THR A 31 -3.72 -18.00 -3.87
N GLY A 32 -3.04 -18.16 -2.73
CA GLY A 32 -3.52 -19.03 -1.64
C GLY A 32 -4.43 -18.37 -0.61
N GLY A 33 -4.76 -17.08 -0.76
CA GLY A 33 -5.70 -16.39 0.15
C GLY A 33 -5.12 -16.10 1.53
N TYR A 34 -3.80 -15.87 1.60
CA TYR A 34 -3.09 -15.56 2.84
C TYR A 34 -3.13 -14.06 3.15
N LEU A 35 -3.00 -13.73 4.43
CA LEU A 35 -2.47 -12.44 4.86
C LEU A 35 -0.95 -12.59 5.03
N VAL A 36 -0.19 -11.88 4.21
CA VAL A 36 1.27 -11.81 4.34
C VAL A 36 1.64 -10.42 4.82
N ALA A 37 2.08 -10.33 6.07
CA ALA A 37 2.59 -9.09 6.66
C ALA A 37 4.11 -9.07 6.54
N ILE A 38 4.65 -8.02 5.94
CA ILE A 38 6.10 -7.79 5.85
C ILE A 38 6.43 -6.63 6.79
N HIS A 39 7.21 -6.92 7.81
CA HIS A 39 7.70 -5.92 8.75
C HIS A 39 9.15 -5.59 8.43
N LEU A 40 9.44 -4.33 8.13
CA LEU A 40 10.81 -3.83 8.00
C LEU A 40 11.23 -3.23 9.35
N PRO A 41 12.28 -3.76 10.01
CA PRO A 41 12.72 -3.28 11.32
C PRO A 41 13.04 -1.79 11.34
N ASP A 42 12.76 -1.11 12.45
CA ASP A 42 12.96 0.34 12.56
C ASP A 42 14.44 0.76 12.48
N ASP A 43 15.33 -0.07 13.02
CA ASP A 43 16.78 0.08 13.02
C ASP A 43 17.44 -0.14 11.64
N LEU A 44 16.71 -0.72 10.69
CA LEU A 44 17.19 -0.84 9.31
C LEU A 44 17.32 0.56 8.68
N GLY A 45 18.48 0.81 8.05
CA GLY A 45 18.74 2.08 7.36
C GLY A 45 17.69 2.39 6.30
N ARG A 46 17.37 3.68 6.10
CA ARG A 46 16.37 4.12 5.10
C ARG A 46 16.66 3.57 3.70
N GLU A 47 17.92 3.56 3.29
CA GLU A 47 18.31 3.06 1.97
C GLU A 47 18.12 1.54 1.85
N ALA A 48 18.43 0.79 2.91
CA ALA A 48 18.18 -0.64 3.00
C ALA A 48 16.68 -0.97 2.94
N LYS A 49 15.84 -0.21 3.65
CA LYS A 49 14.37 -0.31 3.57
C LYS A 49 13.85 -0.09 2.15
N ASP A 50 14.32 0.97 1.48
CA ASP A 50 13.94 1.29 0.10
C ASP A 50 14.30 0.14 -0.86
N ILE A 51 15.52 -0.40 -0.74
CA ILE A 51 15.97 -1.51 -1.60
C ILE A 51 15.18 -2.78 -1.35
N LEU A 52 14.93 -3.17 -0.09
CA LEU A 52 14.12 -4.34 0.22
C LEU A 52 12.70 -4.20 -0.30
N ALA A 53 12.08 -3.03 -0.10
CA ALA A 53 10.72 -2.78 -0.56
C ALA A 53 10.61 -2.84 -2.10
N ASP A 54 11.52 -2.22 -2.86
CA ASP A 54 11.54 -2.33 -4.32
C ASP A 54 11.83 -3.76 -4.78
N PHE A 55 12.73 -4.48 -4.11
CA PHE A 55 13.00 -5.89 -4.41
C PHE A 55 11.75 -6.75 -4.20
N LEU A 56 11.09 -6.64 -3.05
CA LEU A 56 9.86 -7.37 -2.74
C LEU A 56 8.75 -7.04 -3.75
N LEU A 57 8.55 -5.77 -4.07
CA LEU A 57 7.55 -5.35 -5.05
C LEU A 57 7.89 -5.87 -6.45
N SER A 58 9.17 -5.94 -6.83
CA SER A 58 9.61 -6.55 -8.08
C SER A 58 9.25 -8.03 -8.14
N LYS A 59 9.44 -8.77 -7.04
CA LYS A 59 9.09 -10.20 -6.96
C LYS A 59 7.58 -10.41 -7.00
N ILE A 60 6.80 -9.55 -6.35
CA ILE A 60 5.34 -9.53 -6.42
C ILE A 60 4.88 -9.27 -7.85
N GLU A 61 5.46 -8.29 -8.54
CA GLU A 61 5.14 -7.98 -9.94
C GLU A 61 5.45 -9.17 -10.87
N LEU A 62 6.62 -9.79 -10.73
CA LEU A 62 6.98 -10.97 -11.51
C LEU A 62 6.05 -12.16 -11.24
N ALA A 63 5.65 -12.37 -9.98
CA ALA A 63 4.66 -13.39 -9.63
C ALA A 63 3.28 -13.08 -10.19
N MET A 64 2.90 -11.80 -10.25
CA MET A 64 1.67 -11.31 -10.88
C MET A 64 1.65 -11.58 -12.39
N LEU A 65 2.75 -11.30 -13.10
CA LEU A 65 2.85 -11.52 -14.54
C LEU A 65 2.98 -13.01 -14.89
N GLY A 66 3.63 -13.80 -14.02
CA GLY A 66 3.94 -15.19 -14.27
C GLY A 66 2.88 -16.21 -13.84
N ARG A 67 1.77 -15.78 -13.23
CA ARG A 67 0.70 -16.70 -12.79
C ARG A 67 -0.25 -17.05 -13.94
N PRO A 68 -0.58 -18.34 -14.14
CA PRO A 68 -1.55 -18.75 -15.14
C PRO A 68 -2.95 -18.23 -14.78
N GLU A 69 -3.79 -17.96 -15.79
CA GLU A 69 -5.13 -17.40 -15.61
C GLU A 69 -6.00 -18.21 -14.61
N SER A 70 -5.90 -19.54 -14.65
CA SER A 70 -6.62 -20.45 -13.74
C SER A 70 -6.25 -20.29 -12.26
N GLN A 71 -5.11 -19.67 -11.96
CA GLN A 71 -4.66 -19.38 -10.60
C GLN A 71 -4.85 -17.91 -10.20
N GLN A 72 -5.29 -17.04 -11.13
CA GLN A 72 -5.48 -15.63 -10.82
C GLN A 72 -6.71 -15.44 -9.91
N ARG A 73 -6.45 -15.10 -8.65
CA ARG A 73 -7.49 -14.74 -7.69
C ARG A 73 -7.38 -13.25 -7.33
N PRO A 74 -8.51 -12.58 -7.02
CA PRO A 74 -8.48 -11.23 -6.49
C PRO A 74 -7.63 -11.16 -5.21
N CYS A 75 -6.63 -10.28 -5.19
CA CYS A 75 -5.83 -10.00 -4.00
C CYS A 75 -5.38 -8.53 -3.98
N PHE A 76 -4.93 -8.06 -2.82
CA PHE A 76 -4.42 -6.70 -2.65
C PHE A 76 -2.93 -6.72 -2.29
N VAL A 77 -2.19 -5.75 -2.83
CA VAL A 77 -0.86 -5.38 -2.37
C VAL A 77 -1.01 -4.04 -1.66
N ILE A 78 -0.70 -4.03 -0.36
CA ILE A 78 -0.84 -2.86 0.49
C ILE A 78 0.55 -2.26 0.73
N ALA A 79 0.73 -1.00 0.36
CA ALA A 79 1.92 -0.21 0.66
C ALA A 79 1.58 0.82 1.73
N ASP A 80 2.11 0.60 2.93
CA ASP A 80 2.07 1.57 4.02
C ASP A 80 3.23 2.54 3.89
N GLU A 81 2.95 3.83 3.98
CA GLU A 81 3.89 4.94 3.80
C GLU A 81 4.82 4.78 2.57
N PRO A 82 4.26 4.63 1.35
CA PRO A 82 5.02 4.41 0.12
C PRO A 82 6.12 5.44 -0.17
N HIS A 83 6.01 6.63 0.41
CA HIS A 83 7.02 7.67 0.31
C HIS A 83 8.37 7.29 0.95
N GLN A 84 8.39 6.27 1.81
CA GLN A 84 9.62 5.71 2.38
C GLN A 84 10.40 4.83 1.39
N TYR A 85 9.78 4.42 0.28
CA TYR A 85 10.39 3.52 -0.71
C TYR A 85 10.38 4.14 -2.12
N PRO A 86 11.10 5.25 -2.33
CA PRO A 86 11.08 5.97 -3.62
C PRO A 86 11.56 5.14 -4.81
N SER A 87 12.43 4.13 -4.62
CA SER A 87 12.89 3.26 -5.71
C SER A 87 11.75 2.45 -6.34
N ALA A 88 10.68 2.18 -5.60
CA ALA A 88 9.52 1.45 -6.09
C ALA A 88 8.56 2.31 -6.96
N ALA A 89 8.79 3.64 -7.06
CA ALA A 89 7.87 4.56 -7.74
C ALA A 89 7.60 4.21 -9.20
N GLU A 90 8.65 3.93 -9.99
CA GLU A 90 8.51 3.53 -11.39
C GLU A 90 7.67 2.26 -11.55
N ARG A 91 7.79 1.34 -10.59
CA ARG A 91 7.04 0.10 -10.58
C ARG A 91 5.57 0.33 -10.27
N TRP A 92 5.26 1.18 -9.29
CA TRP A 92 3.87 1.56 -9.00
C TRP A 92 3.20 2.22 -10.20
N LYS A 93 3.90 3.09 -10.95
CA LYS A 93 3.35 3.72 -12.18
C LYS A 93 2.90 2.70 -13.22
N ARG A 94 3.65 1.61 -13.40
CA ARG A 94 3.26 0.52 -14.30
C ARG A 94 2.14 -0.32 -13.69
N MET A 95 2.32 -0.76 -12.44
CA MET A 95 1.39 -1.67 -11.78
C MET A 95 -0.01 -1.05 -11.61
N VAL A 96 -0.14 0.25 -11.33
CA VAL A 96 -1.46 0.88 -11.14
C VAL A 96 -2.36 0.77 -12.37
N VAL A 97 -1.79 0.80 -13.58
CA VAL A 97 -2.54 0.69 -14.82
C VAL A 97 -2.77 -0.78 -15.22
N GLU A 98 -1.79 -1.65 -14.97
CA GLU A 98 -1.79 -3.01 -15.53
C GLU A 98 -2.34 -4.08 -14.59
N SER A 99 -2.17 -3.93 -13.27
CA SER A 99 -2.42 -4.97 -12.27
C SER A 99 -3.87 -5.48 -12.25
N ARG A 100 -4.84 -4.63 -12.64
CA ARG A 100 -6.25 -4.99 -12.74
C ARG A 100 -6.50 -6.16 -13.68
N LYS A 101 -5.77 -6.26 -14.81
CA LYS A 101 -5.88 -7.38 -15.78
C LYS A 101 -5.56 -8.71 -15.12
N TRP A 102 -4.70 -8.67 -14.11
CA TRP A 102 -4.23 -9.83 -13.39
C TRP A 102 -5.05 -10.10 -12.12
N ARG A 103 -6.04 -9.27 -11.77
CA ARG A 103 -6.80 -9.33 -10.50
C ARG A 103 -5.97 -8.98 -9.26
N VAL A 104 -4.92 -8.17 -9.40
CA VAL A 104 -4.22 -7.53 -8.26
C VAL A 104 -4.73 -6.11 -8.11
N GLY A 105 -5.24 -5.76 -6.93
CA GLY A 105 -5.49 -4.39 -6.52
C GLY A 105 -4.30 -3.82 -5.76
N LEU A 106 -4.07 -2.52 -5.89
CA LEU A 106 -3.07 -1.78 -5.11
C LEU A 106 -3.78 -0.89 -4.09
N LEU A 107 -3.27 -0.87 -2.87
CA LEU A 107 -3.72 0.02 -1.81
C LEU A 107 -2.52 0.80 -1.28
N TRP A 108 -2.62 2.13 -1.23
CA TRP A 108 -1.59 2.98 -0.66
C TRP A 108 -2.15 3.72 0.55
N LEU A 109 -1.39 3.72 1.63
CA LEU A 109 -1.71 4.43 2.87
C LEU A 109 -0.66 5.51 3.07
N PHE A 110 -1.07 6.78 3.01
CA PHE A 110 -0.19 7.94 3.21
C PHE A 110 -1.04 9.17 3.59
N HIS A 111 -0.39 10.21 4.08
CA HIS A 111 -1.05 11.37 4.66
C HIS A 111 -1.33 12.52 3.67
N ASP A 112 -0.45 12.72 2.68
CA ASP A 112 -0.55 13.83 1.73
C ASP A 112 0.03 13.45 0.35
N TRP A 113 -0.65 13.86 -0.73
CA TRP A 113 -0.18 13.61 -2.10
C TRP A 113 1.21 14.15 -2.39
N ARG A 114 1.66 15.18 -1.67
CA ARG A 114 3.00 15.76 -1.81
C ARG A 114 4.11 14.82 -1.33
N GLN A 115 3.78 13.75 -0.61
CA GLN A 115 4.75 12.72 -0.22
C GLN A 115 5.12 11.81 -1.40
N LEU A 116 4.30 11.74 -2.44
CA LEU A 116 4.55 10.93 -3.63
C LEU A 116 5.21 11.76 -4.74
N PRO A 117 6.04 11.13 -5.60
CA PRO A 117 6.45 11.75 -6.86
C PRO A 117 5.24 12.25 -7.65
N ARG A 118 5.33 13.46 -8.19
CA ARG A 118 4.20 14.16 -8.82
C ARG A 118 3.57 13.34 -9.95
N ASP A 119 4.39 12.74 -10.79
CA ASP A 119 3.92 11.93 -11.91
C ASP A 119 3.25 10.62 -11.45
N LEU A 120 3.76 9.97 -10.40
CA LEU A 120 3.06 8.84 -9.77
C LEU A 120 1.70 9.26 -9.23
N ALA A 121 1.62 10.39 -8.51
CA ALA A 121 0.37 10.90 -7.97
C ALA A 121 -0.66 11.18 -9.09
N ASP A 122 -0.22 11.83 -10.18
CA ASP A 122 -1.06 12.14 -11.32
C ASP A 122 -1.58 10.87 -12.03
N ILE A 123 -0.72 9.85 -12.18
CA ILE A 123 -1.13 8.55 -12.76
C ILE A 123 -2.14 7.85 -11.85
N ILE A 124 -1.92 7.79 -10.53
CA ILE A 124 -2.84 7.16 -9.58
C ILE A 124 -4.21 7.83 -9.65
N LYS A 125 -4.26 9.17 -9.62
CA LYS A 125 -5.51 9.92 -9.73
C LYS A 125 -6.23 9.65 -11.06
N SER A 126 -5.49 9.63 -12.15
CA SER A 126 -6.01 9.39 -13.50
C SER A 126 -6.50 7.95 -13.71
N ALA A 127 -5.98 6.98 -12.95
CA ALA A 127 -6.40 5.58 -13.02
C ALA A 127 -7.82 5.34 -12.47
N GLY A 128 -8.47 6.35 -11.88
CA GLY A 128 -9.82 6.25 -11.35
C GLY A 128 -9.87 5.30 -10.16
N VAL A 129 -9.00 5.53 -9.17
CA VAL A 129 -8.95 4.72 -7.94
C VAL A 129 -10.11 5.01 -7.01
N ASN A 130 -10.31 4.15 -6.01
CA ASN A 130 -11.18 4.44 -4.88
C ASN A 130 -10.41 5.30 -3.86
N TYR A 131 -11.12 6.21 -3.19
CA TYR A 131 -10.53 7.05 -2.14
C TYR A 131 -11.22 6.78 -0.80
N HIS A 132 -10.39 6.67 0.24
CA HIS A 132 -10.80 6.66 1.64
C HIS A 132 -10.09 7.83 2.33
N LEU A 133 -10.77 8.98 2.41
CA LEU A 133 -10.19 10.23 2.89
C LEU A 133 -10.54 10.46 4.35
N TYR A 134 -9.59 10.16 5.22
CA TYR A 134 -9.59 10.58 6.62
C TYR A 134 -9.27 12.09 6.73
N PRO A 135 -9.49 12.73 7.90
CA PRO A 135 -9.04 14.09 8.15
C PRO A 135 -7.62 14.33 7.62
N SER A 136 -7.50 15.18 6.59
CA SER A 136 -6.23 15.45 5.90
C SER A 136 -6.01 16.95 5.72
N SER A 137 -4.94 17.31 5.01
CA SER A 137 -4.58 18.70 4.74
C SER A 137 -5.57 19.36 3.77
N LYS A 138 -5.73 20.69 3.89
CA LYS A 138 -6.48 21.51 2.90
C LYS A 138 -6.01 21.27 1.46
N HIS A 139 -4.73 20.93 1.28
CA HIS A 139 -4.16 20.67 -0.03
C HIS A 139 -4.68 19.37 -0.64
N THR A 140 -4.74 18.29 0.15
CA THR A 140 -5.29 17.00 -0.27
C THR A 140 -6.74 17.16 -0.73
N TYR A 141 -7.59 17.84 0.07
CA TYR A 141 -8.99 18.05 -0.30
C TYR A 141 -9.16 18.90 -1.55
N LYS A 142 -8.43 20.01 -1.67
CA LYS A 142 -8.48 20.83 -2.89
C LYS A 142 -8.09 20.05 -4.14
N SER A 143 -7.19 19.08 -4.00
CA SER A 143 -6.74 18.22 -5.11
C SER A 143 -7.77 17.15 -5.51
N LEU A 144 -8.82 16.95 -4.71
CA LEU A 144 -9.85 15.93 -4.90
C LEU A 144 -11.26 16.53 -4.83
N LEU A 145 -11.42 17.84 -5.01
CA LEU A 145 -12.69 18.53 -4.76
C LEU A 145 -13.83 17.99 -5.65
N GLU A 146 -13.55 17.77 -6.93
CA GLU A 146 -14.49 17.19 -7.89
C GLU A 146 -14.84 15.73 -7.56
N GLU A 147 -13.90 15.00 -6.94
CA GLU A 147 -14.07 13.59 -6.58
C GLU A 147 -14.98 13.39 -5.37
N VAL A 148 -15.07 14.39 -4.49
CA VAL A 148 -15.80 14.30 -3.22
C VAL A 148 -17.18 14.95 -3.27
N GLU A 149 -17.58 15.56 -4.40
CA GLU A 149 -18.90 16.16 -4.54
C GLU A 149 -20.03 15.15 -4.23
N PRO A 150 -21.06 15.53 -3.47
CA PRO A 150 -21.42 16.90 -3.07
C PRO A 150 -20.83 17.38 -1.72
N ILE A 151 -19.88 16.63 -1.12
CA ILE A 151 -19.33 16.99 0.20
C ILE A 151 -18.48 18.24 0.08
N THR A 152 -18.80 19.25 0.89
CA THR A 152 -18.10 20.53 0.89
C THR A 152 -16.73 20.43 1.55
N LEU A 153 -15.83 21.37 1.25
CA LEU A 153 -14.51 21.43 1.91
C LEU A 153 -14.64 21.56 3.44
N GLU A 154 -15.65 22.26 3.94
CA GLU A 154 -15.88 22.44 5.38
C GLU A 154 -16.27 21.12 6.05
N GLU A 155 -17.23 20.40 5.48
CA GLU A 155 -17.64 19.06 5.95
C GLU A 155 -16.48 18.07 5.85
N ALA A 156 -15.72 18.13 4.76
CA ALA A 156 -14.59 17.23 4.52
C ALA A 156 -13.46 17.43 5.52
N MET A 157 -13.29 18.63 6.06
CA MET A 157 -12.25 18.96 7.04
C MET A 157 -12.65 18.70 8.49
N ALA A 158 -13.93 18.46 8.77
CA ALA A 158 -14.45 18.25 10.12
C ALA A 158 -15.11 16.87 10.36
N PRO A 159 -14.69 15.75 9.71
CA PRO A 159 -15.34 14.47 9.99
C PRO A 159 -14.99 14.02 11.41
N PRO A 160 -15.92 13.33 12.11
CA PRO A 160 -15.65 12.77 13.42
C PRO A 160 -14.48 11.79 13.38
N ARG A 161 -13.86 11.52 14.54
CA ARG A 161 -12.78 10.54 14.64
C ARG A 161 -13.22 9.19 14.05
N TYR A 162 -12.30 8.53 13.34
CA TYR A 162 -12.52 7.26 12.63
C TYR A 162 -13.43 7.31 11.39
N HIS A 163 -13.99 8.47 11.05
CA HIS A 163 -14.79 8.64 9.86
C HIS A 163 -13.91 9.04 8.68
N ALA A 164 -14.24 8.50 7.50
CA ALA A 164 -13.60 8.83 6.24
C ALA A 164 -14.67 9.14 5.19
N ILE A 165 -14.35 10.04 4.27
CA ILE A 165 -15.11 10.21 3.04
C ILE A 165 -14.73 9.08 2.10
N ASN A 166 -15.72 8.38 1.57
CA ASN A 166 -15.53 7.25 0.68
C ASN A 166 -15.99 7.62 -0.72
N VAL A 167 -15.06 7.59 -1.67
CA VAL A 167 -15.33 7.72 -3.10
C VAL A 167 -15.10 6.35 -3.72
N ILE A 168 -16.19 5.68 -4.10
CA ILE A 168 -16.16 4.29 -4.56
C ILE A 168 -16.62 4.22 -6.01
N ARG A 169 -15.79 3.60 -6.85
CA ARG A 169 -16.10 3.27 -8.24
C ARG A 169 -16.47 1.79 -8.31
N SER A 170 -17.72 1.52 -8.67
CA SER A 170 -18.26 0.16 -8.75
C SER A 170 -19.27 0.05 -9.88
N GLY A 171 -19.29 -1.11 -10.56
CA GLY A 171 -20.25 -1.35 -11.65
C GLY A 171 -20.13 -0.40 -12.85
N GLY A 172 -18.98 0.27 -13.03
CA GLY A 172 -18.77 1.24 -14.11
C GLY A 172 -19.29 2.65 -13.80
N ALA A 173 -19.77 2.91 -12.58
CA ALA A 173 -20.19 4.22 -12.12
C ALA A 173 -19.45 4.64 -10.85
N VAL A 174 -19.47 5.94 -10.55
CA VAL A 174 -19.08 6.47 -9.24
C VAL A 174 -20.32 6.39 -8.35
N VAL A 175 -20.19 5.72 -7.20
CA VAL A 175 -21.19 5.77 -6.13
C VAL A 175 -21.12 7.17 -5.52
N PRO A 176 -22.26 7.85 -5.27
CA PRO A 176 -22.25 9.15 -4.61
C PRO A 176 -21.39 9.11 -3.34
N PRO A 177 -20.39 10.00 -3.21
CA PRO A 177 -19.51 10.06 -2.05
C PRO A 177 -20.29 10.09 -0.75
N PHE A 178 -19.81 9.33 0.23
CA PHE A 178 -20.51 9.15 1.51
C PHE A 178 -19.55 9.01 2.68
N VAL A 179 -20.05 9.30 3.88
CA VAL A 179 -19.36 9.07 5.15
C VAL A 179 -20.15 8.01 5.91
N PRO A 180 -19.64 6.77 6.03
CA PRO A 180 -20.32 5.73 6.79
C PRO A 180 -20.23 6.02 8.29
N ASP A 181 -21.18 5.49 9.06
CA ASP A 181 -21.09 5.44 10.51
C ASP A 181 -19.94 4.50 10.91
N ALA A 182 -18.83 5.08 11.36
CA ALA A 182 -17.61 4.34 11.68
C ALA A 182 -17.54 4.06 13.17
N ARG A 183 -17.28 2.79 13.51
CA ARG A 183 -16.99 2.38 14.89
C ARG A 183 -15.53 2.60 15.20
N ALA A 184 -15.23 2.89 16.47
CA ALA A 184 -13.86 2.83 16.95
C ALA A 184 -13.26 1.44 16.66
N PRO A 185 -11.97 1.36 16.31
CA PRO A 185 -11.26 0.08 16.26
C PRO A 185 -11.48 -0.66 17.59
N HIS A 186 -11.62 -1.98 17.53
CA HIS A 186 -11.61 -2.76 18.76
C HIS A 186 -10.28 -2.49 19.49
N ASP A 187 -10.36 -2.03 20.75
CA ASP A 187 -9.19 -1.78 21.58
C ASP A 187 -8.34 -3.06 21.65
N ALA A 188 -7.14 -3.01 21.07
CA ALA A 188 -6.19 -4.12 21.06
C ALA A 188 -5.68 -4.48 22.48
N ASP A 189 -6.00 -3.67 23.49
CA ASP A 189 -5.63 -3.92 24.88
C ASP A 189 -6.40 -5.09 25.52
N GLN A 190 -7.56 -5.49 24.99
CA GLN A 190 -8.29 -6.64 25.54
C GLN A 190 -7.79 -8.00 25.01
N THR A 191 -6.95 -8.01 23.97
CA THR A 191 -6.37 -9.23 23.38
C THR A 191 -5.01 -9.62 23.94
N ARG A 192 -4.31 -8.71 24.63
CA ARG A 192 -3.03 -9.03 25.29
C ARG A 192 -3.19 -9.96 26.49
N ASP A 193 -4.35 -9.97 27.13
CA ASP A 193 -4.62 -10.81 28.30
C ASP A 193 -5.18 -12.20 27.98
N ARG A 194 -5.46 -12.53 26.71
CA ARG A 194 -6.16 -13.80 26.40
C ARG A 194 -5.33 -14.88 25.77
N HIS A 195 -4.24 -14.61 25.07
CA HIS A 195 -3.38 -15.66 24.52
C HIS A 195 -1.91 -15.38 24.81
N GLY A 196 -1.39 -16.05 25.84
CA GLY A 196 0.05 -16.25 26.06
C GLY A 196 0.65 -17.10 24.93
N LEU A 197 0.73 -16.52 23.74
CA LEU A 197 1.52 -17.05 22.63
C LEU A 197 2.75 -16.16 22.50
N ASN A 198 3.81 -16.59 23.19
CA ASN A 198 5.18 -16.25 22.83
C ASN A 198 5.39 -16.73 21.39
N LEU A 199 5.46 -15.82 20.44
CA LEU A 199 6.03 -16.10 19.13
C LEU A 199 7.50 -15.68 19.19
N CYS A 200 8.35 -16.72 19.19
CA CYS A 200 9.78 -16.63 18.92
C CYS A 200 10.05 -16.15 17.50
#